data_AF-A0A660NZ20-F1
#
_entry.id   AF-A0A660NZ20-F1
#
_cell.length_a   1.000
_cell.length_b   1.000
_cell.length_c   1.000
_cell.angle_alpha   90.00
_cell.angle_beta   90.00
_cell.angle_gamma   90.00
#
_symmetry.space_group_name_H-M   'P 1'
#
loop_
_entity.id
_entity.type
_entity.pdbx_description
1 polymer ?
#
loop_
_entity_poly.entity_id
_entity_poly.type
_entity_poly.pdbx_seq_one_letter_code
_entity_poly.pdbx_strand_id
1 'polypeptide(L)' 'SLFCGDVETVFTTDPNGIETVATGANKQIVGETYFDLSGRKLSKAGKGVAIKNVKFADGTTKSVKVVDNK' A
#
# COMPACT_ATOMS: atom_id res chain seq x y z
N SER A 1 41.23 -3.32 11.34
CA SER A 1 40.16 -2.45 10.81
C SER A 1 39.34 -3.27 9.84
N LEU A 2 38.10 -3.58 10.21
CA LEU A 2 37.17 -4.26 9.31
C LEU A 2 36.48 -3.17 8.48
N PHE A 3 36.79 -3.13 7.19
CA PHE A 3 36.08 -2.29 6.23
C PHE A 3 34.63 -2.79 6.16
N CYS A 4 33.73 -2.09 6.86
CA CYS A 4 32.30 -2.31 6.77
C CYS A 4 31.85 -1.67 5.45
N GLY A 5 31.77 -2.48 4.39
CA GLY A 5 31.32 -2.03 3.08
C GLY A 5 29.96 -1.35 3.19
N ASP A 6 29.85 -0.17 2.60
CA ASP A 6 28.58 0.52 2.43
C ASP A 6 27.68 -0.38 1.58
N VAL A 7 26.57 -0.83 2.15
CA VAL A 7 25.50 -1.49 1.39
C VAL A 7 24.93 -0.40 0.48
N GLU A 8 25.36 -0.42 -0.77
CA GLU A 8 24.80 0.43 -1.82
C GLU A 8 23.31 0.06 -1.96
N THR A 9 22.45 0.89 -1.38
CA THR A 9 21.00 0.75 -1.57
C THR A 9 20.72 1.26 -2.98
N VAL A 10 20.71 0.34 -3.94
CA VAL A 10 20.33 0.64 -5.33
C VAL A 10 18.84 0.97 -5.34
N PHE A 11 18.51 2.25 -5.21
CA PHE A 11 17.21 2.75 -5.63
C PHE A 11 17.20 2.73 -7.15
N THR A 12 16.38 1.87 -7.75
CA THR A 12 16.04 2.05 -9.17
C THR A 12 15.45 3.46 -9.32
N THR A 13 16.07 4.27 -10.17
CA THR A 13 15.60 5.63 -10.49
C THR A 13 14.41 5.60 -11.43
N ASP A 14 13.88 4.43 -11.78
CA ASP A 14 12.63 4.32 -12.50
C ASP A 14 11.49 4.57 -11.50
N PRO A 15 10.91 5.78 -11.46
CA PRO A 15 9.74 5.98 -10.66
C PRO A 15 8.65 5.25 -11.42
N ASN A 16 8.34 4.02 -11.02
CA ASN A 16 6.96 3.59 -11.11
C ASN A 16 6.20 4.57 -10.21
N GLY A 17 5.84 5.71 -10.79
CA GLY A 17 5.22 6.82 -10.09
C GLY A 17 3.94 6.35 -9.41
N ILE A 18 3.38 7.18 -8.53
CA ILE A 18 2.01 6.97 -8.10
C ILE A 18 1.12 7.21 -9.32
N GLU A 19 0.86 6.13 -10.06
CA GLU A 19 -0.01 6.15 -11.22
C GLU A 19 -1.44 6.38 -10.74
N THR A 20 -2.16 7.25 -11.45
CA THR A 20 -3.60 7.39 -11.23
C THR A 20 -4.24 6.08 -11.62
N VAL A 21 -4.88 5.38 -10.67
CA VAL A 21 -5.63 4.15 -10.96
C VAL A 21 -6.71 4.54 -11.96
N ALA A 22 -6.53 4.17 -13.23
CA ALA A 22 -7.51 4.43 -14.27
C ALA A 22 -8.88 3.98 -13.74
N THR A 23 -9.88 4.86 -13.77
CA THR A 23 -11.25 4.58 -13.31
C THR A 23 -11.94 3.49 -14.16
N GLY A 24 -11.25 2.95 -15.16
CA GLY A 24 -11.74 1.94 -16.09
C GLY A 24 -11.37 0.53 -15.67
N ALA A 25 -12.25 -0.11 -14.91
CA ALA A 25 -12.66 -1.53 -15.03
C ALA A 25 -13.30 -1.96 -13.72
N ASN A 26 -14.44 -2.64 -13.78
CA ASN A 26 -15.00 -3.40 -12.66
C ASN A 26 -14.09 -4.60 -12.36
N LYS A 27 -12.86 -4.34 -11.88
CA LYS A 27 -11.90 -5.38 -11.53
C LYS A 27 -12.44 -6.16 -10.35
N GLN A 28 -12.44 -7.49 -10.46
CA GLN A 28 -12.88 -8.36 -9.38
C GLN A 28 -11.98 -8.16 -8.15
N ILE A 29 -12.59 -7.85 -7.02
CA ILE A 29 -11.91 -7.75 -5.73
C ILE A 29 -11.73 -9.15 -5.16
N VAL A 30 -10.50 -9.51 -4.78
CA VAL A 30 -10.16 -10.81 -4.18
C VAL A 30 -9.66 -10.67 -2.73
N GLY A 31 -9.48 -9.44 -2.24
CA GLY A 31 -9.14 -9.22 -0.85
C GLY A 31 -9.14 -7.76 -0.44
N GLU A 32 -9.45 -7.54 0.83
CA GLU A 32 -9.32 -6.25 1.48
C GLU A 32 -8.53 -6.39 2.78
N THR A 33 -7.63 -5.46 3.03
CA THR A 33 -6.86 -5.39 4.28
C THR A 33 -6.75 -3.96 4.76
N TYR A 34 -6.64 -3.80 6.08
CA TYR A 34 -6.53 -2.50 6.74
C TYR A 34 -5.24 -2.44 7.53
N PHE A 35 -4.62 -1.26 7.55
CA PHE A 35 -3.41 -1.01 8.32
C PHE A 35 -3.55 0.31 9.07
N ASP A 36 -3.01 0.38 10.28
CA ASP A 36 -2.77 1.67 10.92
C ASP A 36 -1.52 2.36 10.31
N LEU A 37 -1.25 3.60 10.73
CA LEU A 37 -0.12 4.38 10.23
C LEU A 37 1.26 3.82 10.61
N SER A 38 1.32 2.86 11.54
CA SER A 38 2.56 2.13 11.86
C SER A 38 2.80 0.94 10.93
N GLY A 39 1.87 0.66 10.01
CA GLY A 39 1.93 -0.52 9.12
C GLY A 39 1.44 -1.81 9.78
N ARG A 40 0.89 -1.75 10.99
CA ARG A 40 0.30 -2.92 11.66
C ARG A 40 -1.06 -3.24 11.03
N LYS A 41 -1.26 -4.52 10.70
CA LYS A 41 -2.51 -5.03 10.13
C LYS A 41 -3.65 -4.94 11.15
N LEU A 42 -4.79 -4.42 10.71
CA LEU A 42 -6.03 -4.31 11.47
C LEU A 42 -7.09 -5.27 10.92
N SER A 43 -8.01 -5.71 11.77
CA SER A 43 -9.17 -6.50 11.37
C SER A 43 -10.22 -5.67 10.61
N LYS A 44 -10.28 -4.37 10.89
CA LYS A 44 -11.12 -3.35 10.23
C LYS A 44 -10.51 -1.96 10.42
N ALA A 45 -11.03 -0.96 9.71
CA ALA A 45 -10.74 0.43 10.03
C ALA A 45 -11.22 0.75 11.47
N GLY A 46 -10.37 1.37 12.27
CA GLY A 46 -10.73 1.96 13.56
C GLY A 46 -10.98 3.47 13.43
N LYS A 47 -11.40 4.12 14.52
CA LYS A 47 -11.46 5.59 14.59
C LYS A 47 -10.13 6.21 14.17
N GLY A 48 -10.18 7.27 13.38
CA GLY A 48 -9.02 7.97 12.85
C GLY A 48 -8.64 7.51 11.45
N VAL A 49 -7.33 7.52 11.17
CA VAL A 49 -6.81 7.25 9.82
C VAL A 49 -6.35 5.80 9.69
N ALA A 50 -6.80 5.13 8.63
CA ALA A 50 -6.33 3.81 8.23
C ALA A 50 -5.95 3.79 6.74
N ILE A 51 -5.08 2.86 6.36
CA ILE A 51 -4.79 2.54 4.96
C ILE A 51 -5.56 1.27 4.59
N LYS A 52 -6.47 1.37 3.62
CA LYS A 52 -7.17 0.22 3.03
C LYS A 52 -6.44 -0.21 1.77
N ASN A 53 -6.01 -1.46 1.71
CA ASN A 53 -5.52 -2.09 0.49
C ASN A 53 -6.62 -2.97 -0.11
N VAL A 54 -6.92 -2.75 -1.39
CA VAL A 54 -7.81 -3.57 -2.22
C VAL A 54 -6.95 -4.34 -3.21
N LYS A 55 -6.96 -5.67 -3.09
CA LYS A 55 -6.29 -6.57 -4.04
C LYS A 55 -7.29 -7.04 -5.09
N PHE A 56 -6.92 -6.90 -6.34
CA PHE A 56 -7.72 -7.35 -7.48
C PHE A 56 -7.25 -8.71 -7.99
N ALA A 57 -8.13 -9.43 -8.69
CA ALA A 57 -7.85 -10.74 -9.26
C ALA A 57 -6.68 -10.72 -10.27
N ASP A 58 -6.44 -9.58 -10.93
CA ASP A 58 -5.34 -9.37 -11.87
C ASP A 58 -3.98 -9.13 -11.19
N GLY A 59 -3.92 -9.24 -9.87
CA GLY A 59 -2.70 -9.05 -9.08
C GLY A 59 -2.41 -7.59 -8.72
N THR A 60 -3.10 -6.62 -9.32
CA THR A 60 -2.93 -5.20 -8.97
C THR A 60 -3.49 -4.90 -7.58
N THR A 61 -2.94 -3.88 -6.94
CA THR A 61 -3.40 -3.41 -5.63
C THR A 61 -3.65 -1.91 -5.65
N LYS A 62 -4.77 -1.48 -5.08
CA LYS A 62 -5.07 -0.07 -4.82
C LYS A 62 -5.03 0.20 -3.32
N SER A 63 -4.30 1.22 -2.92
CA SER A 63 -4.30 1.72 -1.55
C SER A 63 -5.14 3.00 -1.45
N VAL A 64 -6.02 3.07 -0.45
CA VAL A 64 -6.90 4.20 -0.18
C VAL A 64 -6.75 4.62 1.28
N LYS A 65 -6.54 5.92 1.52
CA LYS A 65 -6.63 6.49 2.86
C LYS A 65 -8.10 6.54 3.28
N VAL A 66 -8.41 5.98 4.43
CA VAL A 66 -9.73 6.00 5.05
C VAL A 66 -9.66 6.83 6.33
N VAL A 67 -10.63 7.72 6.51
CA VAL A 67 -10.82 8.45 7.77
C VAL A 67 -12.17 8.03 8.32
N ASP A 68 -12.19 7.34 9.47
CA ASP A 68 -13.40 6.93 10.14
C ASP A 68 -13.60 7.71 11.44
N ASN A 69 -14.76 8.33 11.59
CA ASN A 69 -15.12 9.13 12.76
C ASN A 69 -16.07 8.38 13.70
N LYS A 70 -16.61 7.23 13.29
CA LYS A 70 -17.63 6.49 14.03
C LYS A 70 -17.10 5.67 15.18
#